data_AF-A0A3D2R6N6-F1
#
_entry.id   AF-A0A3D2R6N6-F1
#
_cell.length_a   1.000
_cell.length_b   1.000
_cell.length_c   1.000
_cell.angle_alpha   90.00
_cell.angle_beta   90.00
_cell.angle_gamma   90.00
#
_symmetry.space_group_name_H-M   'P 1'
#
loop_
_entity.id
_entity.type
_entity.pdbx_description
1 polymer ?
#
loop_
_entity_poly.entity_id
_entity_poly.type
_entity_poly.pdbx_seq_one_letter_code
_entity_poly.pdbx_strand_id
1 'polypeptide(L)'
;FKNLAFTLSFAMRADETASAAKLVAATPHYLEAWGDVEAKKGMFSLVQPTIRPLFNTRQFQECMLAWTGSTQSYHDYLKAFWQENILSGSSWSKALHDGV
;
A
#
# COMPACT_ATOMS: atom_id res chain seq x y z
N PHE A 1 17.19 -16.31 -7.65
CA PHE A 1 15.75 -16.53 -7.92
C PHE A 1 15.44 -17.91 -8.50
N LYS A 2 16.10 -18.37 -9.58
CA LYS A 2 15.69 -19.57 -10.35
C LYS A 2 15.55 -20.87 -9.53
N ASN A 3 16.37 -21.06 -8.49
CA ASN A 3 16.39 -22.31 -7.71
C ASN A 3 15.45 -22.31 -6.49
N LEU A 4 14.75 -21.20 -6.22
CA LEU A 4 13.80 -21.15 -5.09
C LEU A 4 12.49 -21.83 -5.49
N ALA A 5 11.86 -22.53 -4.54
CA ALA A 5 10.57 -23.17 -4.78
C ALA A 5 9.48 -22.13 -5.12
N PHE A 6 9.48 -20.99 -4.43
CA PHE A 6 8.53 -19.90 -4.60
C PHE A 6 9.25 -18.55 -4.74
N THR A 7 8.85 -17.76 -5.73
CA THR A 7 9.28 -16.36 -5.90
C THR A 7 8.12 -15.53 -6.43
N LEU A 8 7.87 -14.39 -5.79
CA LEU A 8 6.81 -13.45 -6.14
C LEU A 8 7.42 -12.05 -6.23
N SER A 9 7.24 -11.39 -7.37
CA SER A 9 7.61 -9.99 -7.57
C SER A 9 6.36 -9.12 -7.59
N PHE A 10 6.38 -8.01 -6.85
CA PHE A 10 5.37 -6.96 -6.93
C PHE A 10 5.94 -5.86 -7.81
N ALA A 11 5.37 -5.64 -9.00
CA ALA A 11 5.93 -4.70 -9.96
C ALA A 11 4.85 -3.99 -10.81
N MET A 12 5.15 -2.75 -11.22
CA MET A 12 4.32 -1.98 -12.15
C MET A 12 4.64 -2.27 -13.63
N ARG A 13 5.80 -2.89 -13.88
CA ARG A 13 6.29 -3.24 -15.22
C ARG A 13 7.07 -4.55 -15.15
N ALA A 14 7.26 -5.22 -16.29
CA ALA A 14 8.11 -6.39 -16.40
C ALA A 14 9.60 -6.01 -16.37
N ASP A 15 10.09 -5.58 -15.20
CA ASP A 15 11.52 -5.34 -14.97
C ASP A 15 12.32 -6.66 -14.91
N GLU A 16 13.63 -6.55 -14.75
CA GLU A 16 14.55 -7.70 -14.71
C GLU A 16 14.23 -8.66 -13.55
N THR A 17 13.70 -8.14 -12.43
CA THR A 17 13.35 -8.95 -11.25
C THR A 17 12.03 -9.67 -11.47
N ALA A 18 11.02 -8.98 -11.99
CA ALA A 18 9.74 -9.56 -12.38
C ALA A 18 9.94 -10.65 -13.45
N SER A 19 10.80 -10.41 -14.43
CA SER A 19 11.15 -11.38 -15.47
C SER A 19 11.88 -12.62 -14.94
N ALA A 20 12.57 -12.51 -13.80
CA ALA A 20 13.26 -13.62 -13.15
C ALA A 20 12.43 -14.33 -12.06
N ALA A 21 11.26 -13.79 -11.70
CA ALA A 21 10.36 -14.35 -10.70
C ALA A 21 9.40 -15.39 -11.32
N LYS A 22 8.89 -16.31 -10.50
CA LYS A 22 7.91 -17.32 -10.93
C LYS A 22 6.49 -16.75 -10.99
N LEU A 23 6.20 -15.77 -10.14
CA LEU A 23 4.94 -15.05 -10.08
C LEU A 23 5.21 -13.55 -10.09
N VAL A 24 4.34 -12.82 -10.78
CA VAL A 24 4.35 -11.36 -10.81
C VAL A 24 2.97 -10.86 -10.41
N ALA A 25 2.90 -10.11 -9.31
CA ALA A 25 1.72 -9.38 -8.89
C ALA A 25 1.83 -7.94 -9.41
N ALA A 26 0.87 -7.54 -10.24
CA ALA A 26 0.80 -6.17 -10.75
C ALA A 26 0.46 -5.21 -9.60
N THR A 27 1.34 -4.26 -9.33
CA THR A 27 1.13 -3.25 -8.28
C THR A 27 0.48 -1.99 -8.85
N PRO A 28 -0.46 -1.36 -8.11
CA PRO A 28 -0.96 -0.05 -8.48
C PRO A 28 0.15 1.01 -8.38
N HIS A 29 0.00 2.09 -9.14
CA HIS A 29 0.78 3.31 -8.92
C HIS A 29 0.31 4.00 -7.63
N TYR A 30 1.15 4.84 -7.01
CA TYR A 30 0.80 5.49 -5.74
C TYR A 30 -0.44 6.40 -5.84
N LEU A 31 -0.77 6.88 -7.04
CA LEU A 31 -1.98 7.67 -7.32
C LEU A 31 -3.26 6.83 -7.41
N GLU A 32 -3.14 5.50 -7.43
CA GLU A 32 -4.24 4.53 -7.53
C GLU A 32 -4.48 3.79 -6.21
N ALA A 33 -3.68 4.07 -5.17
CA ALA A 33 -3.66 3.33 -3.93
C ALA A 33 -3.59 4.25 -2.71
N TRP A 34 -4.09 3.75 -1.58
CA TRP A 34 -3.94 4.40 -0.28
C TRP A 34 -2.55 4.14 0.29
N GLY A 35 -2.10 4.98 1.20
CA GLY A 35 -0.87 4.72 1.96
C GLY A 35 -0.50 5.90 2.85
N ASP A 36 0.67 5.79 3.46
CA ASP A 36 1.30 6.84 4.23
C ASP A 36 2.81 6.79 4.05
N VAL A 37 3.45 7.92 4.34
CA VAL A 37 4.91 8.10 4.24
C VAL A 37 5.40 8.88 5.44
N GLU A 38 6.52 8.44 6.02
CA GLU A 38 7.28 9.22 6.98
C GLU A 38 8.49 9.83 6.26
N ALA A 39 8.35 11.06 5.75
CA ALA A 39 9.40 11.71 4.94
C ALA A 39 10.65 12.04 5.77
N LYS A 40 10.44 12.36 7.04
CA LYS A 40 11.47 12.57 8.07
C LYS A 40 10.91 12.04 9.37
N LYS A 41 11.79 11.61 10.28
CA LYS A 41 11.39 11.16 11.61
C LYS A 41 10.37 12.11 12.26
N GLY A 42 9.17 11.60 12.56
CA GLY A 42 8.07 12.33 13.16
C GLY A 42 7.24 13.19 12.20
N MET A 43 7.51 13.16 10.89
CA MET A 43 6.76 13.86 9.85
C MET A 43 6.05 12.85 8.96
N PHE A 44 4.77 12.63 9.25
CA PHE A 44 3.90 11.71 8.53
C PHE A 44 3.06 12.45 7.50
N SER A 45 2.71 11.75 6.43
CA SER A 45 1.83 12.27 5.37
C SER A 45 1.00 11.14 4.79
N LEU A 46 -0.23 11.45 4.39
CA LEU A 46 -1.15 10.50 3.75
C LEU A 46 -0.99 10.51 2.24
N VAL A 47 -0.99 9.32 1.64
CA VAL A 47 -1.09 9.11 0.20
C VAL A 47 -2.55 8.80 -0.14
N GLN A 48 -3.11 9.63 -1.02
CA GLN A 48 -4.50 9.53 -1.44
C GLN A 48 -4.60 9.07 -2.89
N PRO A 49 -5.45 8.07 -3.19
CA PRO A 49 -5.74 7.73 -4.56
C PRO A 49 -6.51 8.88 -5.22
N THR A 50 -5.99 9.36 -6.35
CA THR A 50 -6.61 10.41 -7.17
C THR A 50 -7.42 9.83 -8.32
N ILE A 51 -7.20 8.55 -8.63
CA ILE A 51 -7.90 7.81 -9.67
C ILE A 51 -8.17 6.38 -9.21
N ARG A 52 -9.22 5.76 -9.77
CA ARG A 52 -9.46 4.32 -9.58
C ARG A 52 -8.38 3.51 -10.33
N PRO A 53 -7.98 2.33 -9.84
CA PRO A 53 -7.00 1.49 -10.53
C PRO A 53 -7.40 1.25 -12.00
N LEU A 54 -6.48 1.51 -12.92
CA LEU A 54 -6.72 1.35 -14.36
C LEU A 54 -6.66 -0.11 -14.81
N PHE A 55 -5.86 -0.92 -14.13
CA PHE A 55 -5.70 -2.34 -14.39
C PHE A 55 -6.13 -3.17 -13.18
N ASN A 56 -6.22 -4.49 -13.36
CA ASN A 56 -6.43 -5.42 -12.25
C ASN A 56 -5.15 -5.58 -11.43
N THR A 57 -4.82 -4.53 -10.69
CA THR A 57 -3.68 -4.49 -9.78
C THR A 57 -4.12 -4.77 -8.36
N ARG A 58 -3.19 -5.23 -7.53
CA ARG A 58 -3.43 -5.41 -6.10
C ARG A 58 -2.34 -4.74 -5.29
N GLN A 59 -2.74 -4.00 -4.26
CA GLN A 59 -1.79 -3.34 -3.39
C GLN A 59 -1.09 -4.37 -2.49
N PHE A 60 0.21 -4.19 -2.28
CA PHE A 60 1.03 -5.09 -1.46
C PHE A 60 0.47 -5.29 -0.05
N GLN A 61 0.04 -4.20 0.59
CA GLN A 61 -0.54 -4.21 1.92
C GLN A 61 -1.86 -5.01 1.99
N GLU A 62 -2.68 -4.97 0.94
CA GLU A 62 -3.89 -5.81 0.85
C GLU A 62 -3.57 -7.30 0.75
N CYS A 63 -2.47 -7.67 0.07
CA CYS A 63 -1.99 -9.04 0.07
C CYS A 63 -1.53 -9.47 1.46
N MET A 64 -0.80 -8.60 2.17
CA MET A 64 -0.35 -8.88 3.53
C MET A 64 -1.53 -9.09 4.49
N LEU A 65 -2.53 -8.21 4.45
CA LEU A 65 -3.76 -8.37 5.25
C LEU A 65 -4.45 -9.70 4.95
N ALA A 66 -4.58 -10.08 3.69
CA ALA A 66 -5.18 -11.36 3.32
C ALA A 66 -4.37 -12.56 3.81
N TRP A 67 -3.03 -12.51 3.71
CA TRP A 67 -2.16 -13.60 4.15
C TRP A 67 -2.10 -13.75 5.68
N THR A 68 -2.33 -12.67 6.42
CA THR A 68 -2.46 -12.72 7.89
C THR A 68 -3.89 -13.06 8.35
N GLY A 69 -4.81 -13.31 7.41
CA GLY A 69 -6.19 -13.70 7.70
C GLY A 69 -7.12 -12.52 8.03
N SER A 70 -6.68 -11.27 7.83
CA SER A 70 -7.54 -10.10 7.96
C SER A 70 -8.48 -9.97 6.76
N THR A 71 -9.73 -9.63 7.05
CA THR A 71 -10.77 -9.32 6.05
C THR A 71 -10.96 -7.81 5.87
N GLN A 72 -10.20 -6.99 6.59
CA GLN A 72 -10.29 -5.53 6.54
C GLN A 72 -9.71 -4.99 5.22
N SER A 73 -10.28 -3.93 4.68
CA SER A 73 -9.66 -3.19 3.58
C SER A 73 -8.39 -2.46 4.07
N TYR A 74 -7.40 -2.27 3.20
CA TYR A 74 -6.19 -1.55 3.62
C TYR A 74 -6.48 -0.10 4.02
N HIS A 75 -7.43 0.57 3.35
CA HIS A 75 -7.88 1.91 3.74
C HIS A 75 -8.40 1.96 5.17
N ASP A 76 -9.25 1.00 5.56
CA ASP A 76 -9.82 0.99 6.91
C ASP A 76 -8.76 0.65 7.96
N TYR A 77 -7.81 -0.22 7.62
CA TYR A 77 -6.66 -0.53 8.46
C TYR A 77 -5.81 0.73 8.70
N LEU A 78 -5.45 1.43 7.61
CA LEU A 78 -4.64 2.65 7.66
C LEU A 78 -5.32 3.74 8.49
N LYS A 79 -6.62 3.94 8.26
CA LYS A 79 -7.43 4.91 9.01
C LYS A 79 -7.45 4.60 10.50
N ALA A 80 -7.66 3.35 10.89
CA ALA A 80 -7.65 2.93 12.29
C ALA A 80 -6.27 3.16 12.92
N PHE A 81 -5.20 2.77 12.22
CA PHE A 81 -3.83 2.95 12.69
C PHE A 81 -3.51 4.43 12.96
N TRP A 82 -3.85 5.32 12.02
CA TRP A 82 -3.64 6.76 12.16
C TRP A 82 -4.43 7.36 13.31
N GLN A 83 -5.69 6.96 13.48
CA GLN A 83 -6.53 7.43 14.58
C GLN A 83 -5.96 7.08 15.96
N GLU A 84 -5.39 5.88 16.10
CA GLU A 84 -4.82 5.40 17.35
C GLU A 84 -3.42 5.96 17.62
N ASN A 85 -2.57 6.07 16.60
CA ASN A 85 -1.13 6.25 16.79
C ASN A 85 -0.59 7.63 16.37
N ILE A 86 -1.25 8.33 15.45
CA ILE A 86 -0.70 9.54 14.80
C ILE A 86 -1.52 10.78 15.14
N LEU A 87 -2.83 10.70 14.97
CA LEU A 87 -3.72 11.87 14.99
C LEU A 87 -3.93 12.48 16.38
N SER A 88 -3.60 11.76 17.46
CA SER A 88 -3.75 12.26 18.83
C SER A 88 -5.14 12.85 19.12
N GLY A 89 -6.20 12.21 18.59
CA GLY A 89 -7.59 12.69 18.67
C GLY A 89 -8.03 13.67 17.58
N SER A 90 -7.14 14.06 16.67
CA SER A 90 -7.47 14.89 15.49
C SER A 90 -8.31 14.14 14.46
N SER A 91 -9.00 14.88 13.60
CA SER A 91 -9.87 14.31 12.56
C SER A 91 -9.07 13.73 11.39
N TRP A 92 -9.36 12.49 11.01
CA TRP A 92 -8.85 11.85 9.79
C TRP A 92 -9.11 12.70 8.54
N SER A 93 -10.32 13.25 8.39
CA SER A 93 -10.66 14.04 7.21
C SER A 93 -9.86 15.34 7.13
N LYS A 94 -9.46 15.90 8.27
CA LYS A 94 -8.60 17.09 8.31
C LYS A 94 -7.16 16.73 7.92
N ALA A 95 -6.63 15.65 8.49
CA ALA A 95 -5.32 15.13 8.12
C ALA A 95 -5.22 14.81 6.62
N LEU A 96 -6.26 14.19 6.09
CA LEU A 96 -6.42 13.91 4.68
C LEU A 96 -6.41 15.20 3.83
N HIS A 97 -7.16 16.22 4.24
CA HIS A 97 -7.20 17.49 3.53
C HIS A 97 -5.85 18.22 3.55
N ASP A 98 -5.19 18.24 4.72
CA ASP A 98 -3.95 18.98 4.95
C ASP A 98 -2.70 18.20 4.46
N GLY A 99 -2.85 16.90 4.18
CA GLY A 99 -1.79 16.00 3.75
C GLY A 99 -0.84 15.53 4.87
N VAL A 100 -1.21 15.75 6.15
CA VAL A 100 -0.39 15.51 7.35
C VAL A 100 -1.15 14.84 8.47
#